data_AF-A0A2N5S706-F1
#
_entry.id   AF-A0A2N5S706-F1
#
_cell.length_a   1.000
_cell.length_b   1.000
_cell.length_c   1.000
_cell.angle_alpha   90.00
_cell.angle_beta   90.00
_cell.angle_gamma   90.00
#
_symmetry.space_group_name_H-M   'P 1'
#
loop_
_entity.id
_entity.type
_entity.pdbx_description
1 polymer ?
#
loop_
_entity_poly.entity_id
_entity_poly.type
_entity_poly.pdbx_seq_one_letter_code
_entity_poly.pdbx_strand_id
1 'polypeptide(L)'
;MGTKNKVVSEELPKLPSAKLAEYIQETFDQFFTPQAKKTAAETSPININLMLRLSDFATVVEGNAAMKGGDIGRLMNVWKRWAVISQGIKSLTQYSIHLPQMIILLKPVHKPGLACVILHSYLIAPSGRQKHYLAKDQLLEMKNFWLKFLFNHSGRRTNIERLMNSYSVNITFLQNLIHNLASDCGKDNIFQSHHNKIDIISMNNCLRMCRQNDPDKDSDISTSGNEEPEAGNDELDADSDDKGDSSASLVEDN
;
A
#
# COMPACT_ATOMS: atom_id res chain seq x y z
N MET A 1 -25.71 -18.37 9.36
CA MET A 1 -26.06 -17.41 10.43
C MET A 1 -25.57 -16.02 10.04
N GLY A 2 -26.37 -15.23 9.32
CA GLY A 2 -25.94 -13.94 8.76
C GLY A 2 -26.85 -12.81 9.22
N THR A 3 -26.35 -11.90 10.06
CA THR A 3 -27.09 -10.68 10.42
C THR A 3 -27.17 -9.74 9.22
N LYS A 4 -28.38 -9.62 8.66
CA LYS A 4 -28.77 -8.66 7.62
C LYS A 4 -28.54 -7.22 8.10
N ASN A 5 -27.93 -6.41 7.24
CA ASN A 5 -27.98 -4.93 7.23
C ASN A 5 -27.66 -4.18 8.54
N LYS A 6 -26.64 -4.59 9.32
CA LYS A 6 -26.11 -3.69 10.35
C LYS A 6 -25.17 -2.66 9.72
N VAL A 7 -25.51 -1.38 9.86
CA VAL A 7 -24.62 -0.24 9.60
C VAL A 7 -23.47 -0.33 10.62
N VAL A 8 -22.22 -0.15 10.15
CA VAL A 8 -21.06 -0.14 11.05
C VAL A 8 -21.22 1.03 12.03
N SER A 9 -21.21 0.74 13.33
CA SER A 9 -21.30 1.74 14.41
C SER A 9 -20.00 2.52 14.55
N GLU A 10 -20.09 3.78 15.04
CA GLU A 10 -18.93 4.62 15.37
C GLU A 10 -18.05 4.03 16.47
N GLU A 11 -18.63 3.27 17.39
CA GLU A 11 -17.87 2.62 18.44
C GLU A 11 -17.19 1.35 17.90
N LEU A 12 -15.85 1.40 17.82
CA LEU A 12 -15.05 0.24 17.45
C LEU A 12 -15.27 -0.89 18.46
N PRO A 13 -15.74 -2.07 18.03
CA PRO A 13 -15.92 -3.19 18.93
C PRO A 13 -14.57 -3.59 19.52
N LYS A 14 -14.48 -3.57 20.87
CA LYS A 14 -13.29 -4.01 21.58
C LYS A 14 -13.21 -5.54 21.50
N LEU A 15 -12.38 -6.05 20.61
CA LEU A 15 -12.16 -7.48 20.48
C LEU A 15 -11.17 -7.95 21.56
N PRO A 16 -11.50 -8.98 22.37
CA PRO A 16 -10.55 -9.53 23.32
C PRO A 16 -9.35 -10.15 22.59
N SER A 17 -8.14 -9.96 23.16
CA SER A 17 -6.88 -10.44 22.56
C SER A 17 -6.87 -11.94 22.24
N ALA A 18 -7.57 -12.75 23.04
CA ALA A 18 -7.67 -14.20 22.82
C ALA A 18 -8.39 -14.54 21.51
N LYS A 19 -9.52 -13.87 21.20
CA LYS A 19 -10.24 -14.07 19.94
C LYS A 19 -9.44 -13.59 18.74
N LEU A 20 -8.65 -12.52 18.92
CA LEU A 20 -7.77 -12.02 17.88
C LEU A 20 -6.68 -13.05 17.53
N ALA A 21 -6.08 -13.67 18.53
CA ALA A 21 -5.11 -14.74 18.34
C ALA A 21 -5.73 -15.97 17.66
N GLU A 22 -6.97 -16.34 18.04
CA GLU A 22 -7.73 -17.41 17.39
C GLU A 22 -7.93 -17.13 15.89
N TYR A 23 -8.42 -15.94 15.52
CA TYR A 23 -8.59 -15.57 14.11
C TYR A 23 -7.27 -15.54 13.33
N ILE A 24 -6.18 -15.07 13.96
CA ILE A 24 -4.85 -15.08 13.34
C ILE A 24 -4.43 -16.53 13.05
N GLN A 25 -4.62 -17.43 14.01
CA GLN A 25 -4.27 -18.83 13.87
C GLN A 25 -5.12 -19.53 12.81
N GLU A 26 -6.43 -19.32 12.83
CA GLU A 26 -7.37 -19.86 11.83
C GLU A 26 -6.99 -19.40 10.42
N THR A 27 -6.71 -18.11 10.24
CA THR A 27 -6.25 -17.56 8.96
C THR A 27 -4.92 -18.17 8.52
N PHE A 28 -4.00 -18.38 9.47
CA PHE A 28 -2.71 -19.01 9.19
C PHE A 28 -2.89 -20.46 8.73
N ASP A 29 -3.72 -21.22 9.43
CA ASP A 29 -3.98 -22.62 9.15
C ASP A 29 -4.68 -22.80 7.80
N GLN A 30 -5.63 -21.92 7.50
CA GLN A 30 -6.39 -21.93 6.25
C GLN A 30 -5.57 -21.54 5.02
N PHE A 31 -4.64 -20.58 5.13
CA PHE A 31 -3.98 -19.99 3.93
C PHE A 31 -2.47 -20.17 3.84
N PHE A 32 -1.76 -20.32 4.96
CA PHE A 32 -0.30 -20.26 4.98
C PHE A 32 0.38 -21.60 5.21
N THR A 33 -0.34 -22.61 5.70
CA THR A 33 0.22 -23.95 5.95
C THR A 33 0.59 -24.69 4.66
N PRO A 34 1.59 -25.60 4.72
CA PRO A 34 1.93 -26.44 3.58
C PRO A 34 0.77 -27.33 3.12
N GLN A 35 -0.07 -27.78 4.07
CA GLN A 35 -1.25 -28.59 3.78
C GLN A 35 -2.29 -27.78 3.00
N ALA A 36 -2.62 -26.58 3.46
CA ALA A 36 -3.53 -25.68 2.74
C ALA A 36 -3.07 -25.41 1.30
N LYS A 37 -1.76 -25.19 1.10
CA LYS A 37 -1.18 -24.98 -0.23
C LYS A 37 -1.28 -26.23 -1.12
N LYS A 38 -1.10 -27.44 -0.56
CA LYS A 38 -1.28 -28.69 -1.31
C LYS A 38 -2.73 -28.88 -1.74
N THR A 39 -3.68 -28.73 -0.80
CA THR A 39 -5.11 -28.84 -1.10
C THR A 39 -5.56 -27.80 -2.12
N ALA A 40 -5.07 -26.57 -2.03
CA ALA A 40 -5.35 -25.53 -3.02
C ALA A 40 -4.79 -25.87 -4.41
N ALA A 41 -3.58 -26.46 -4.47
CA ALA A 41 -2.98 -26.90 -5.74
C ALA A 41 -3.75 -28.05 -6.39
N GLU A 42 -4.31 -28.96 -5.59
CA GLU A 42 -5.18 -30.05 -6.05
C GLU A 42 -6.55 -29.54 -6.53
N THR A 43 -7.06 -28.47 -5.92
CA THR A 43 -8.38 -27.90 -6.25
C THR A 43 -8.33 -27.08 -7.54
N SER A 44 -7.41 -26.12 -7.65
CA SER A 44 -7.31 -25.25 -8.83
C SER A 44 -5.96 -24.56 -8.92
N PRO A 45 -5.35 -24.48 -10.12
CA PRO A 45 -4.10 -23.74 -10.33
C PRO A 45 -4.26 -22.23 -10.03
N ILE A 46 -5.46 -21.66 -10.15
CA ILE A 46 -5.70 -20.24 -9.86
C ILE A 46 -5.58 -19.97 -8.36
N ASN A 47 -6.16 -20.84 -7.54
CA ASN A 47 -6.21 -20.66 -6.09
C ASN A 47 -4.81 -20.72 -5.47
N ILE A 48 -4.00 -21.71 -5.88
CA ILE A 48 -2.62 -21.80 -5.39
C ILE A 48 -1.77 -20.61 -5.83
N ASN A 49 -1.91 -20.15 -7.07
CA ASN A 49 -1.18 -18.97 -7.56
C ASN A 49 -1.56 -17.70 -6.80
N LEU A 50 -2.86 -17.52 -6.50
CA LEU A 50 -3.35 -16.41 -5.68
C LEU A 50 -2.78 -16.48 -4.25
N MET A 51 -2.85 -17.64 -3.60
CA MET A 51 -2.33 -17.84 -2.24
C MET A 51 -0.82 -17.57 -2.16
N LEU A 52 -0.04 -18.03 -3.14
CA LEU A 52 1.40 -17.74 -3.21
C LEU A 52 1.66 -16.25 -3.37
N ARG A 53 0.92 -15.57 -4.26
CA ARG A 53 1.06 -14.13 -4.47
C ARG A 53 0.71 -13.33 -3.21
N LEU A 54 -0.38 -13.68 -2.52
CA LEU A 54 -0.78 -13.04 -1.26
C LEU A 54 0.26 -13.29 -0.17
N SER A 55 0.81 -14.50 -0.09
CA SER A 55 1.88 -14.84 0.85
C SER A 55 3.14 -14.00 0.61
N ASP A 56 3.56 -13.83 -0.65
CA ASP A 56 4.70 -13.00 -0.99
C ASP A 56 4.43 -11.52 -0.69
N PHE A 57 3.24 -11.03 -1.04
CA PHE A 57 2.83 -9.66 -0.73
C PHE A 57 2.79 -9.37 0.78
N ALA A 58 2.35 -10.33 1.59
CA ALA A 58 2.36 -10.20 3.04
C ALA A 58 3.78 -9.94 3.58
N THR A 59 4.82 -10.53 2.98
CA THR A 59 6.21 -10.24 3.39
C THR A 59 6.65 -8.81 3.07
N VAL A 60 6.11 -8.19 2.02
CA VAL A 60 6.34 -6.78 1.67
C VAL A 60 5.67 -5.84 2.66
N VAL A 61 4.42 -6.12 3.02
CA VAL A 61 3.69 -5.36 4.04
C VAL A 61 4.40 -5.45 5.39
N GLU A 62 4.80 -6.66 5.79
CA GLU A 62 5.53 -6.90 7.02
C GLU A 62 6.90 -6.21 7.03
N GLY A 63 7.66 -6.29 5.93
CA GLY A 63 8.94 -5.60 5.78
C GLY A 63 8.80 -4.08 5.94
N ASN A 64 7.80 -3.48 5.29
CA ASN A 64 7.50 -2.05 5.42
C ASN A 64 7.09 -1.67 6.86
N ALA A 65 6.24 -2.49 7.49
CA ALA A 65 5.79 -2.26 8.87
C ALA A 65 6.96 -2.37 9.87
N ALA A 66 7.81 -3.39 9.72
CA ALA A 66 9.00 -3.60 10.54
C ALA A 66 10.02 -2.46 10.34
N MET A 67 10.27 -2.05 9.10
CA MET A 67 11.14 -0.91 8.79
C MET A 67 10.64 0.37 9.44
N LYS A 68 9.36 0.72 9.24
CA LYS A 68 8.74 1.90 9.85
C LYS A 68 8.77 1.84 11.37
N GLY A 69 8.56 0.66 11.95
CA GLY A 69 8.63 0.41 13.39
C GLY A 69 10.04 0.39 13.98
N GLY A 70 11.09 0.42 13.17
CA GLY A 70 12.47 0.31 13.65
C GLY A 70 12.85 -1.09 14.13
N ASP A 71 12.05 -2.13 13.82
CA ASP A 71 12.27 -3.49 14.29
C ASP A 71 13.13 -4.28 13.29
N ILE A 72 14.44 -4.20 13.50
CA ILE A 72 15.43 -4.91 12.66
C ILE A 72 15.32 -6.44 12.81
N GLY A 73 14.82 -6.94 13.94
CA GLY A 73 14.65 -8.37 14.19
C GLY A 73 13.59 -8.98 13.28
N ARG A 74 12.42 -8.34 13.21
CA ARG A 74 11.35 -8.70 12.27
C ARG A 74 11.80 -8.52 10.82
N LEU A 75 12.48 -7.43 10.51
CA LEU A 75 13.01 -7.18 9.16
C LEU A 75 14.00 -8.27 8.71
N MET A 76 14.85 -8.74 9.62
CA MET A 76 15.79 -9.84 9.34
C MET A 76 15.08 -11.15 8.99
N ASN A 77 13.91 -11.43 9.57
CA ASN A 77 13.12 -12.61 9.21
C ASN A 77 12.54 -12.49 7.79
N VAL A 78 12.12 -11.30 7.39
CA VAL A 78 11.68 -11.01 6.01
C VAL A 78 12.85 -11.15 5.02
N TRP A 79 14.01 -10.57 5.34
CA TRP A 79 15.21 -10.66 4.49
C TRP A 79 15.66 -12.10 4.25
N LYS A 80 15.58 -12.98 5.25
CA LYS A 80 15.87 -14.41 5.06
C LYS A 80 14.95 -15.07 4.02
N ARG A 81 13.66 -14.71 4.00
CA ARG A 81 12.72 -15.22 2.99
C ARG A 81 13.04 -14.64 1.61
N TRP A 82 13.29 -13.33 1.54
CA TRP A 82 13.65 -12.65 0.29
C TRP A 82 14.98 -13.10 -0.29
N ALA A 83 15.94 -13.50 0.55
CA ALA A 83 17.21 -14.07 0.11
C ALA A 83 17.02 -15.38 -0.68
N VAL A 84 15.97 -16.14 -0.39
CA VAL A 84 15.59 -17.35 -1.14
C VAL A 84 14.77 -16.98 -2.38
N ILE A 85 13.74 -16.14 -2.23
CA ILE A 85 12.85 -15.75 -3.33
C ILE A 85 13.64 -15.04 -4.45
N SER A 86 14.58 -14.17 -4.10
CA SER A 86 15.40 -13.43 -5.06
C SER A 86 16.27 -14.32 -5.95
N GLN A 87 16.60 -15.56 -5.54
CA GLN A 87 17.32 -16.50 -6.41
C GLN A 87 16.49 -16.92 -7.63
N GLY A 88 15.17 -16.95 -7.49
CA GLY A 88 14.25 -17.27 -8.58
C GLY A 88 13.97 -16.11 -9.53
N ILE A 89 14.35 -14.88 -9.16
CA ILE A 89 14.02 -13.66 -9.91
C ILE A 89 15.23 -13.22 -10.72
N LYS A 90 15.19 -13.44 -12.04
CA LYS A 90 16.29 -13.12 -12.96
C LYS A 90 16.66 -11.64 -13.01
N SER A 91 15.74 -10.72 -12.71
CA SER A 91 16.01 -9.28 -12.70
C SER A 91 16.76 -8.79 -11.45
N LEU A 92 16.81 -9.60 -10.39
CA LEU A 92 17.29 -9.18 -9.07
C LEU A 92 18.68 -9.76 -8.72
N THR A 93 19.55 -9.90 -9.72
CA THR A 93 20.85 -10.61 -9.60
C THR A 93 21.80 -10.03 -8.57
N GLN A 94 21.81 -8.70 -8.39
CA GLN A 94 22.64 -8.06 -7.37
C GLN A 94 22.15 -8.41 -5.97
N TYR A 95 20.84 -8.31 -5.74
CA TYR A 95 20.25 -8.58 -4.43
C TYR A 95 20.27 -10.07 -4.09
N SER A 96 20.15 -10.96 -5.07
CA SER A 96 20.25 -12.41 -4.84
C SER A 96 21.65 -12.83 -4.36
N ILE A 97 22.71 -12.06 -4.64
CA ILE A 97 24.05 -12.32 -4.15
C ILE A 97 24.32 -11.56 -2.84
N HIS A 98 24.04 -10.25 -2.81
CA HIS A 98 24.43 -9.40 -1.70
C HIS A 98 23.57 -9.58 -0.45
N LEU A 99 22.27 -9.86 -0.59
CA LEU A 99 21.38 -10.01 0.56
C LEU A 99 21.75 -11.23 1.42
N PRO A 100 21.95 -12.45 0.86
CA PRO A 100 22.45 -13.59 1.64
C PRO A 100 23.81 -13.32 2.31
N GLN A 101 24.75 -12.70 1.58
CA GLN A 101 26.07 -12.35 2.13
C GLN A 101 25.94 -11.43 3.34
N MET A 102 25.12 -10.40 3.24
CA MET A 102 24.87 -9.46 4.34
C MET A 102 24.27 -10.16 5.56
N ILE A 103 23.29 -11.07 5.36
CA ILE A 103 22.69 -11.84 6.45
C ILE A 103 23.73 -12.70 7.18
N ILE A 104 24.65 -13.33 6.43
CA ILE A 104 25.74 -14.15 6.99
C ILE A 104 26.76 -13.27 7.72
N LEU A 105 27.11 -12.11 7.19
CA LEU A 105 28.05 -11.20 7.87
C LEU A 105 27.45 -10.69 9.19
N LEU A 106 26.16 -10.36 9.22
CA LEU A 106 25.52 -9.76 10.39
C LEU A 106 25.23 -10.74 11.53
N LYS A 107 25.06 -12.05 11.27
CA LYS A 107 24.68 -13.03 12.31
C LYS A 107 25.83 -13.95 12.73
N PRO A 108 26.27 -14.92 11.91
CA PRO A 108 27.25 -15.92 12.34
C PRO A 108 28.70 -15.41 12.49
N VAL A 109 29.10 -14.31 11.84
CA VAL A 109 30.51 -13.89 11.77
C VAL A 109 30.93 -12.96 12.92
N HIS A 110 30.01 -12.12 13.43
CA HIS A 110 30.32 -11.12 14.44
C HIS A 110 30.01 -11.58 15.88
N LYS A 111 30.77 -11.06 16.85
CA LYS A 111 30.42 -11.16 18.27
C LYS A 111 29.02 -10.58 18.49
N PRO A 112 28.17 -11.18 19.34
CA PRO A 112 26.75 -10.82 19.45
C PRO A 112 26.52 -9.34 19.80
N GLY A 113 27.38 -8.75 20.63
CA GLY A 113 27.30 -7.31 20.95
C GLY A 113 27.58 -6.39 19.75
N LEU A 114 28.57 -6.74 18.91
CA LEU A 114 28.91 -5.95 17.72
C LEU A 114 27.83 -6.08 16.64
N ALA A 115 27.34 -7.30 16.41
CA ALA A 115 26.21 -7.55 15.52
C ALA A 115 24.99 -6.71 15.89
N CYS A 116 24.68 -6.65 17.19
CA CYS A 116 23.58 -5.84 17.72
C CYS A 116 23.75 -4.36 17.37
N VAL A 117 24.92 -3.77 17.64
CA VAL A 117 25.21 -2.36 17.32
C VAL A 117 25.08 -2.08 15.82
N ILE A 118 25.63 -2.94 14.97
CA ILE A 118 25.56 -2.77 13.52
C ILE A 118 24.09 -2.86 13.04
N LEU A 119 23.32 -3.82 13.55
CA LEU A 119 21.91 -3.98 13.21
C LEU A 119 21.07 -2.77 13.63
N HIS A 120 21.27 -2.26 14.85
CA HIS A 120 20.59 -1.04 15.31
C HIS A 120 20.97 0.21 14.52
N SER A 121 22.16 0.24 13.90
CA SER A 121 22.60 1.35 13.06
C SER A 121 21.99 1.38 11.65
N TYR A 122 21.31 0.30 11.24
CA TYR A 122 20.80 0.15 9.88
C TYR A 122 19.53 0.98 9.63
N LEU A 123 18.72 1.18 10.68
CA LEU A 123 17.51 1.98 10.65
C LEU A 123 17.73 3.24 11.50
N ILE A 124 17.32 4.38 10.96
CA ILE A 124 17.48 5.70 11.57
C ILE A 124 16.10 6.34 11.63
N ALA A 125 15.78 7.04 12.73
CA ALA A 125 14.57 7.86 12.84
C ALA A 125 14.94 9.35 12.72
N PRO A 126 14.91 9.97 11.52
CA PRO A 126 15.39 11.34 11.34
C PRO A 126 14.56 12.37 12.10
N SER A 127 13.26 12.11 12.26
CA SER A 127 12.32 12.98 12.96
C SER A 127 12.12 12.61 14.43
N GLY A 128 12.69 11.48 14.90
CA GLY A 128 12.42 10.92 16.23
C GLY A 128 10.96 10.47 16.46
N ARG A 129 10.06 10.63 15.48
CA ARG A 129 8.65 10.25 15.59
C ARG A 129 8.49 8.73 15.56
N GLN A 130 7.52 8.22 16.32
CA GLN A 130 7.16 6.80 16.28
C GLN A 130 6.72 6.41 14.86
N LYS A 131 7.06 5.18 14.46
CA LYS A 131 6.75 4.60 13.14
C LYS A 131 7.36 5.34 11.93
N HIS A 132 8.35 6.23 12.15
CA HIS A 132 9.03 7.00 11.11
C HIS A 132 10.51 6.63 10.97
N TYR A 133 10.85 5.36 11.21
CA TYR A 133 12.17 4.85 10.91
C TYR A 133 12.35 4.68 9.39
N LEU A 134 13.54 5.01 8.91
CA LEU A 134 13.97 4.89 7.52
C LEU A 134 15.26 4.07 7.46
N ALA A 135 15.48 3.38 6.35
CA ALA A 135 16.78 2.80 6.08
C ALA A 135 17.83 3.91 5.93
N LYS A 136 19.04 3.65 6.43
CA LYS A 136 20.18 4.57 6.28
C LYS A 136 20.44 4.96 4.82
N ASP A 137 20.30 3.99 3.90
CA ASP A 137 20.49 4.21 2.47
C ASP A 137 19.44 5.15 1.88
N GLN A 138 18.16 4.97 2.23
CA GLN A 138 17.08 5.88 1.82
C GLN A 138 17.31 7.31 2.33
N LEU A 139 17.82 7.46 3.56
CA LEU A 139 18.18 8.79 4.09
C LEU A 139 19.34 9.41 3.29
N LEU A 140 20.33 8.61 2.91
CA LEU A 140 21.46 9.06 2.09
C LEU A 140 20.99 9.47 0.69
N GLU A 141 20.08 8.72 0.07
CA GLU A 141 19.48 9.05 -1.21
C GLU A 141 18.70 10.36 -1.16
N MET A 142 17.89 10.56 -0.11
CA MET A 142 17.18 11.82 0.11
C MET A 142 18.15 13.01 0.24
N LYS A 143 19.26 12.85 0.99
CA LYS A 143 20.28 13.90 1.09
C LYS A 143 20.96 14.18 -0.25
N ASN A 144 21.26 13.12 -1.02
CA ASN A 144 21.85 13.24 -2.36
C ASN A 144 20.91 13.94 -3.34
N PHE A 145 19.59 13.70 -3.24
CA PHE A 145 18.59 14.40 -4.02
C PHE A 145 18.61 15.91 -3.72
N TRP A 146 18.57 16.30 -2.44
CA TRP A 146 18.63 17.71 -2.05
C TRP A 146 19.91 18.40 -2.49
N LEU A 147 21.03 17.68 -2.42
CA LEU A 147 22.32 18.17 -2.85
C LEU A 147 22.33 18.46 -4.36
N LYS A 148 21.77 17.54 -5.18
CA LYS A 148 21.57 17.77 -6.61
C LYS A 148 20.59 18.91 -6.90
N PHE A 149 19.49 18.98 -6.14
CA PHE A 149 18.49 20.04 -6.27
C PHE A 149 19.11 21.42 -6.05
N LEU A 150 19.81 21.63 -4.94
CA LEU A 150 20.50 22.88 -4.64
C LEU A 150 21.58 23.22 -5.66
N PHE A 151 22.35 22.23 -6.08
CA PHE A 151 23.40 22.41 -7.08
C PHE A 151 22.83 22.89 -8.42
N ASN A 152 21.74 22.27 -8.89
CA ASN A 152 21.12 22.62 -10.17
C ASN A 152 20.46 24.00 -10.16
N HIS A 153 19.89 24.43 -9.03
CA HIS A 153 19.17 25.72 -8.92
C HIS A 153 20.06 26.90 -8.50
N SER A 154 21.32 26.66 -8.11
CA SER A 154 22.23 27.72 -7.65
C SER A 154 22.82 28.58 -8.78
N GLY A 155 22.48 28.31 -10.05
CA GLY A 155 22.82 29.12 -11.24
C GLY A 155 24.30 29.23 -11.61
N ARG A 156 25.21 28.87 -10.71
CA ARG A 156 26.66 28.84 -10.95
C ARG A 156 27.06 27.45 -11.42
N ARG A 157 27.51 27.35 -12.68
CA ARG A 157 28.06 26.11 -13.24
C ARG A 157 29.12 25.50 -12.31
N THR A 158 28.98 24.20 -12.03
CA THR A 158 30.06 23.25 -11.70
C THR A 158 31.18 23.75 -10.79
N ASN A 159 30.86 24.25 -9.60
CA ASN A 159 31.86 24.37 -8.52
C ASN A 159 31.68 23.22 -7.52
N ILE A 160 32.45 22.14 -7.73
CA ILE A 160 32.43 20.93 -6.89
C ILE A 160 32.96 21.23 -5.49
N GLU A 161 33.94 22.15 -5.35
CA GLU A 161 34.48 22.53 -4.05
C GLU A 161 33.42 23.16 -3.15
N ARG A 162 32.54 23.99 -3.72
CA ARG A 162 31.43 24.60 -2.97
C ARG A 162 30.35 23.59 -2.63
N LEU A 163 30.10 22.62 -3.51
CA LEU A 163 29.20 21.51 -3.24
C LEU A 163 29.69 20.66 -2.06
N MET A 164 30.99 20.33 -2.06
CA MET A 164 31.62 19.56 -1.01
C MET A 164 31.68 20.34 0.31
N ASN A 165 32.25 21.55 0.30
CA ASN A 165 32.60 22.26 1.53
C ASN A 165 31.43 23.09 2.12
N SER A 166 30.52 23.60 1.29
CA SER A 166 29.44 24.47 1.76
C SER A 166 28.09 23.77 1.81
N TYR A 167 27.71 23.05 0.76
CA TYR A 167 26.36 22.46 0.67
C TYR A 167 26.25 21.11 1.37
N SER A 168 27.20 20.19 1.17
CA SER A 168 27.08 18.81 1.69
C SER A 168 27.04 18.77 3.22
N VAL A 169 27.88 19.58 3.88
CA VAL A 169 27.97 19.68 5.35
C VAL A 169 26.70 20.28 5.93
N ASN A 170 26.10 21.25 5.24
CA ASN A 170 24.96 22.03 5.74
C ASN A 170 23.62 21.59 5.13
N ILE A 171 23.56 20.45 4.46
CA ILE A 171 22.40 20.07 3.64
C ILE A 171 21.10 20.01 4.44
N THR A 172 21.16 19.49 5.68
CA THR A 172 20.01 19.40 6.58
C THR A 172 19.55 20.79 7.03
N PHE A 173 20.49 21.70 7.28
CA PHE A 173 20.16 23.08 7.65
C PHE A 173 19.50 23.83 6.48
N LEU A 174 20.07 23.72 5.28
CA LEU A 174 19.54 24.36 4.07
C LEU A 174 18.15 23.83 3.70
N GLN A 175 17.94 22.51 3.83
CA GLN A 175 16.64 21.89 3.64
C GLN A 175 15.60 22.49 4.62
N ASN A 176 15.94 22.57 5.90
CA ASN A 176 15.05 23.14 6.92
C ASN A 176 14.75 24.62 6.66
N LEU A 177 15.76 25.41 6.25
CA LEU A 177 15.59 26.81 5.91
C LEU A 177 14.60 26.99 4.76
N ILE A 178 14.72 26.20 3.69
CA ILE A 178 13.80 26.24 2.55
C ILE A 178 12.38 25.84 2.98
N HIS A 179 12.24 24.80 3.80
CA HIS A 179 10.94 24.39 4.31
C HIS A 179 10.28 25.47 5.18
N ASN A 180 11.05 26.09 6.08
CA ASN A 180 10.55 27.16 6.94
C ASN A 180 10.16 28.39 6.12
N LEU A 181 10.99 28.82 5.16
CA LEU A 181 10.66 29.93 4.27
C LEU A 181 9.41 29.63 3.42
N ALA A 182 9.26 28.40 2.93
CA ALA A 182 8.06 27.99 2.20
C ALA A 182 6.82 28.06 3.09
N SER A 183 6.93 27.61 4.34
CA SER A 183 5.86 27.69 5.34
C SER A 183 5.48 29.15 5.66
N ASP A 184 6.48 30.01 5.89
CA ASP A 184 6.28 31.45 6.11
C ASP A 184 5.62 32.15 4.90
N CYS A 185 5.88 31.66 3.68
CA CYS A 185 5.23 32.13 2.45
C CYS A 185 3.80 31.57 2.24
N GLY A 186 3.25 30.82 3.21
CA GLY A 186 1.94 30.17 3.11
C GLY A 186 1.93 28.95 2.17
N LYS A 187 3.10 28.48 1.72
CA LYS A 187 3.26 27.23 0.96
C LYS A 187 3.63 26.11 1.93
N ASP A 188 2.72 25.84 2.86
CA ASP A 188 2.87 24.69 3.74
C ASP A 188 2.82 23.40 2.91
N ASN A 189 3.96 22.72 2.81
CA ASN A 189 3.99 21.36 2.31
C ASN A 189 3.34 20.46 3.36
N ILE A 190 2.02 20.30 3.26
CA ILE A 190 1.28 19.28 4.00
C ILE A 190 1.74 17.93 3.44
N PHE A 191 2.74 17.33 4.10
CA PHE A 191 3.09 15.94 3.85
C PHE A 191 1.86 15.11 4.17
N GLN A 192 1.19 14.61 3.14
CA GLN A 192 0.13 13.64 3.33
C GLN A 192 0.74 12.43 4.04
N SER A 193 0.47 12.28 5.33
CA SER A 193 0.61 10.97 5.96
C SER A 193 -0.37 10.08 5.20
N HIS A 194 0.12 9.11 4.42
CA HIS A 194 -0.70 8.14 3.66
C HIS A 194 -1.55 7.22 4.56
N HIS A 195 -1.87 7.64 5.78
CA HIS A 195 -2.89 7.02 6.60
C HIS A 195 -4.23 7.44 6.01
N ASN A 196 -4.75 6.65 5.08
CA ASN A 196 -6.15 6.74 4.69
C ASN A 196 -6.97 6.49 5.96
N LYS A 197 -7.51 7.57 6.53
CA LYS A 197 -8.56 7.46 7.54
C LYS A 197 -9.81 7.04 6.79
N ILE A 198 -10.09 5.74 6.81
CA ILE A 198 -11.33 5.21 6.25
C ILE A 198 -12.44 5.67 7.20
N ASP A 199 -13.26 6.60 6.71
CA ASP A 199 -14.46 7.01 7.43
C ASP A 199 -15.50 5.87 7.41
N ILE A 200 -16.37 5.85 8.41
CA ILE A 200 -17.41 4.84 8.56
C ILE A 200 -18.36 4.85 7.36
N ILE A 201 -18.59 6.04 6.77
CA ILE A 201 -19.36 6.19 5.54
C ILE A 201 -18.66 5.46 4.39
N SER A 202 -17.35 5.69 4.20
CA SER A 202 -16.56 5.00 3.17
C SER A 202 -16.54 3.48 3.38
N MET A 203 -16.44 3.03 4.63
CA MET A 203 -16.45 1.60 4.97
C MET A 203 -17.80 0.95 4.67
N ASN A 204 -18.90 1.61 5.04
CA ASN A 204 -20.26 1.15 4.74
C ASN A 204 -20.52 1.10 3.22
N ASN A 205 -20.01 2.08 2.46
CA ASN A 205 -20.12 2.09 1.00
C ASN A 205 -19.33 0.94 0.36
N CYS A 206 -18.11 0.67 0.83
CA CYS A 206 -17.31 -0.46 0.39
C CYS A 206 -18.02 -1.79 0.68
N LEU A 207 -18.56 -1.97 1.89
CA LEU A 207 -19.33 -3.17 2.25
C LEU A 207 -20.60 -3.32 1.40
N ARG A 208 -21.28 -2.23 1.03
CA ARG A 208 -22.42 -2.27 0.11
C ARG A 208 -21.99 -2.75 -1.28
N MET A 209 -20.90 -2.22 -1.83
CA MET A 209 -20.37 -2.67 -3.12
C MET A 209 -19.93 -4.14 -3.10
N CYS A 210 -19.20 -4.56 -2.07
CA CYS A 210 -18.79 -5.97 -1.94
C CYS A 210 -19.99 -6.91 -1.87
N ARG A 211 -21.07 -6.51 -1.20
CA ARG A 211 -22.31 -7.30 -1.13
C ARG A 211 -23.13 -7.29 -2.42
N GLN A 212 -23.00 -6.24 -3.24
CA GLN A 212 -23.68 -6.15 -4.54
C GLN A 212 -22.98 -7.01 -5.59
N ASN A 213 -21.64 -7.08 -5.53
CA ASN A 213 -20.81 -7.83 -6.47
C ASN A 213 -20.43 -9.21 -5.93
N ASP A 214 -21.20 -9.75 -4.98
CA ASP A 214 -20.96 -11.05 -4.37
C ASP A 214 -21.38 -12.15 -5.36
N PRO A 215 -20.43 -12.88 -5.98
CA PRO A 215 -20.74 -13.83 -7.06
C PRO A 215 -21.58 -15.03 -6.59
N ASP A 216 -21.65 -15.27 -5.27
CA ASP A 216 -22.41 -16.37 -4.67
C ASP A 216 -23.90 -16.05 -4.48
N LYS A 217 -24.38 -14.85 -4.86
CA LYS A 217 -25.81 -14.48 -4.75
C LYS A 217 -26.67 -14.87 -5.95
N ASP A 218 -26.05 -15.11 -7.11
CA ASP A 218 -26.79 -15.44 -8.33
C ASP A 218 -27.13 -16.94 -8.44
N SER A 219 -26.73 -17.79 -7.47
CA SER A 219 -27.10 -19.20 -7.44
C SER A 219 -28.47 -19.51 -6.84
N ASP A 220 -29.16 -18.53 -6.23
CA ASP A 220 -30.41 -18.74 -5.49
C ASP A 220 -31.66 -18.20 -6.20
N ILE A 221 -31.58 -17.81 -7.49
CA ILE A 221 -32.75 -17.44 -8.29
C ILE A 221 -33.01 -18.52 -9.34
N SER A 222 -33.58 -19.63 -8.89
CA SER A 222 -34.49 -20.41 -9.72
C SER A 222 -35.71 -20.83 -8.91
N THR A 223 -36.86 -20.68 -9.56
CA THR A 223 -38.19 -21.24 -9.22
C THR A 223 -39.14 -20.39 -8.34
N SER A 224 -39.80 -19.41 -8.96
CA SER A 224 -41.26 -19.22 -8.90
C SER A 224 -41.63 -18.27 -10.05
N GLY A 225 -42.22 -18.72 -11.15
CA GLY A 225 -43.62 -19.12 -11.21
C GLY A 225 -44.31 -18.09 -12.13
N ASN A 226 -44.68 -18.55 -13.33
CA ASN A 226 -45.39 -17.79 -14.35
C ASN A 226 -46.66 -17.14 -13.80
N GLU A 227 -46.97 -15.91 -14.23
CA GLU A 227 -48.33 -15.44 -14.54
C GLU A 227 -48.23 -14.05 -15.20
N GLU A 228 -48.43 -14.00 -16.52
CA GLU A 228 -48.88 -12.79 -17.23
C GLU A 228 -50.33 -12.50 -16.81
N PRO A 229 -50.76 -11.23 -16.87
CA PRO A 229 -52.02 -11.01 -17.56
C PRO A 229 -52.02 -9.83 -18.54
N GLU A 230 -52.56 -10.19 -19.70
CA GLU A 230 -53.32 -9.51 -20.75
C GLU A 230 -53.55 -7.99 -20.77
N ALA A 231 -53.59 -7.53 -22.02
CA ALA A 231 -53.91 -6.21 -22.53
C ALA A 231 -55.33 -5.73 -22.20
N GLY A 232 -55.44 -4.43 -21.89
CA GLY A 232 -56.66 -3.65 -21.99
C GLY A 232 -56.41 -2.45 -22.91
N ASN A 233 -57.12 -2.43 -24.04
CA ASN A 233 -57.17 -1.32 -24.99
C ASN A 233 -57.92 -0.15 -24.36
N ASP A 234 -57.50 1.09 -24.62
CA ASP A 234 -58.42 2.20 -24.84
C ASP A 234 -57.80 3.21 -25.82
N GLU A 235 -58.66 3.65 -26.73
CA GLU A 235 -58.41 4.37 -27.97
C GLU A 235 -57.93 5.83 -27.81
N LEU A 236 -57.07 6.21 -28.76
CA LEU A 236 -57.10 7.41 -29.61
C LEU A 236 -57.55 8.75 -29.02
N ASP A 237 -56.63 9.71 -29.02
CA ASP A 237 -56.92 11.04 -29.58
C ASP A 237 -55.75 11.48 -30.48
N ALA A 238 -56.07 11.68 -31.75
CA ALA A 238 -55.23 12.35 -32.73
C ALA A 238 -55.41 13.87 -32.58
N ASP A 239 -54.35 14.66 -32.74
CA ASP A 239 -54.19 15.47 -33.94
C ASP A 239 -53.02 16.46 -33.87
N SER A 240 -52.49 16.69 -35.08
CA SER A 240 -51.77 17.87 -35.59
C SER A 240 -50.25 17.95 -35.42
N ASP A 241 -49.58 17.42 -36.45
CA ASP A 241 -48.56 18.06 -37.28
C ASP A 241 -48.18 19.53 -36.95
N ASP A 242 -46.88 19.85 -36.90
CA ASP A 242 -46.24 20.59 -38.00
C ASP A 242 -44.70 20.53 -37.92
N LYS A 243 -44.11 20.63 -39.11
CA LYS A 243 -42.73 20.47 -39.56
C LYS A 243 -41.73 21.47 -38.97
N GLY A 244 -40.43 21.16 -39.08
CA GLY A 244 -39.40 22.20 -39.02
C GLY A 244 -37.97 21.70 -38.95
N ASP A 245 -37.38 21.52 -40.12
CA ASP A 245 -36.05 21.01 -40.44
C ASP A 245 -34.84 21.85 -39.93
N SER A 246 -33.70 21.15 -39.80
CA SER A 246 -32.33 21.57 -40.13
C SER A 246 -31.53 22.63 -39.35
N SER A 247 -30.48 22.13 -38.68
CA SER A 247 -29.04 22.47 -38.87
C SER A 247 -28.43 23.83 -38.44
N ALA A 248 -27.16 23.70 -38.00
CA ALA A 248 -26.09 24.72 -37.87
C ALA A 248 -26.30 25.77 -36.75
N SER A 249 -25.33 26.27 -36.01
CA SER A 249 -23.86 26.20 -35.98
C SER A 249 -23.41 26.93 -34.70
N LEU A 250 -22.16 26.68 -34.25
CA LEU A 250 -21.20 27.61 -33.63
C LEU A 250 -21.74 28.88 -32.95
N VAL A 251 -21.30 29.14 -31.72
CA VAL A 251 -20.65 30.41 -31.31
C VAL A 251 -20.07 30.24 -29.90
N GLU A 252 -18.76 30.54 -29.80
CA GLU A 252 -18.00 30.81 -28.59
C GLU A 252 -18.61 32.01 -27.83
N ASP A 253 -18.45 32.10 -26.51
CA ASP A 253 -17.89 33.30 -25.89
C ASP A 253 -17.93 33.25 -24.36
N ASN A 254 -16.78 33.67 -23.81
CA ASN A 254 -16.45 34.15 -22.46
C ASN A 254 -16.21 33.14 -21.33
#